data_AF-A0A1S1Y6P8-F1
#
_entry.id   AF-A0A1S1Y6P8-F1
#
_cell.length_a   1.000
_cell.length_b   1.000
_cell.length_c   1.000
_cell.angle_alpha   90.00
_cell.angle_beta   90.00
_cell.angle_gamma   90.00
#
_symmetry.space_group_name_H-M   'P 1'
#
loop_
_entity.id
_entity.type
_entity.pdbx_description
1 polymer ?
#
loop_
_entity_poly.entity_id
_entity_poly.type
_entity_poly.pdbx_seq_one_letter_code
_entity_poly.pdbx_strand_id
1 'polypeptide(L)'
;MILFFRNGVEKMSNRRRGRPSKARFYHVRWNKVGLNQERAAEVLGVDVDTIERWDQEGNELAERHLLLWDQKHVGIEGWEGFIFTRGKLKYKSHRWTPRSLLLWRDQAEQIERLETEIKRLKTLSGMAETLTAKFKHRRR
;
A
#
# COMPACT_ATOMS: atom_id res chain seq x y z
N MET A 1 10.17 -54.16 -39.83
CA MET A 1 10.71 -54.64 -38.55
C MET A 1 12.01 -53.86 -38.31
N ILE A 2 11.90 -52.62 -37.78
CA ILE A 2 12.44 -52.15 -36.47
C ILE A 2 13.90 -52.63 -36.27
N LEU A 3 14.91 -51.76 -36.27
CA LEU A 3 15.33 -51.00 -35.08
C LEU A 3 16.23 -49.79 -35.45
N PHE A 4 15.79 -48.59 -35.08
CA PHE A 4 16.65 -47.42 -34.90
C PHE A 4 17.28 -47.49 -33.50
N PHE A 5 18.59 -47.70 -33.40
CA PHE A 5 19.34 -47.39 -32.19
C PHE A 5 19.68 -45.90 -32.18
N ARG A 6 18.96 -45.12 -31.37
CA ARG A 6 19.27 -43.72 -31.11
C ARG A 6 20.00 -43.65 -29.78
N ASN A 7 21.30 -43.39 -29.86
CA ASN A 7 22.20 -43.22 -28.73
C ASN A 7 21.69 -42.15 -27.76
N GLY A 8 21.58 -42.54 -26.49
CA GLY A 8 21.29 -41.65 -25.37
C GLY A 8 22.44 -40.67 -25.17
N VAL A 9 22.12 -39.38 -25.13
CA VAL A 9 23.01 -38.33 -24.65
C VAL A 9 22.50 -37.94 -23.26
N GLU A 10 23.05 -38.59 -22.23
CA GLU A 10 22.94 -38.10 -20.86
C GLU A 10 23.70 -36.77 -20.76
N LYS A 11 22.96 -35.67 -20.78
CA LYS A 11 23.51 -34.37 -20.38
C LYS A 11 23.62 -34.35 -18.86
N MET A 12 24.78 -34.77 -18.34
CA MET A 12 25.18 -34.43 -16.97
C MET A 12 25.27 -32.91 -16.84
N SER A 13 24.21 -32.29 -16.32
CA SER A 13 24.19 -30.87 -16.01
C SER A 13 25.05 -30.59 -14.77
N ASN A 14 26.06 -29.78 -14.99
CA ASN A 14 27.08 -29.32 -14.05
C ASN A 14 26.42 -28.43 -12.99
N ARG A 15 25.93 -29.00 -11.88
CA ARG A 15 25.35 -28.24 -10.76
C ARG A 15 26.48 -27.62 -9.93
N ARG A 16 26.81 -26.36 -10.24
CA ARG A 16 27.42 -25.46 -9.25
C ARG A 16 26.57 -25.54 -7.98
N ARG A 17 27.18 -25.78 -6.81
CA ARG A 17 26.51 -25.76 -5.50
C ARG A 17 26.05 -24.34 -5.18
N GLY A 18 25.05 -23.86 -5.92
CA GLY A 18 24.33 -22.63 -5.63
C GLY A 18 23.38 -22.88 -4.48
N ARG A 19 23.23 -21.90 -3.60
CA ARG A 19 22.20 -21.88 -2.57
C ARG A 19 20.86 -22.27 -3.21
N PRO A 20 20.06 -23.18 -2.64
CA PRO A 20 18.77 -23.55 -3.21
C PRO A 20 17.94 -22.30 -3.44
N SER A 21 17.43 -22.14 -4.67
CA SER A 21 16.57 -21.03 -5.01
C SER A 21 15.34 -21.08 -4.11
N LYS A 22 15.05 -19.98 -3.43
CA LYS A 22 13.85 -19.89 -2.60
C LYS A 22 12.60 -19.98 -3.48
N ALA A 23 11.54 -20.57 -2.93
CA ALA A 23 10.27 -20.68 -3.62
C ALA A 23 9.59 -19.31 -3.77
N ARG A 24 8.59 -19.24 -4.64
CA ARG A 24 7.78 -18.03 -4.83
C ARG A 24 7.13 -17.57 -3.52
N PHE A 25 6.69 -18.50 -2.68
CA PHE A 25 6.14 -18.21 -1.36
C PHE A 25 7.06 -17.34 -0.50
N TYR A 26 8.36 -17.68 -0.43
CA TYR A 26 9.35 -16.86 0.28
C TYR A 26 9.38 -15.42 -0.25
N HIS A 27 9.39 -15.24 -1.58
CA HIS A 27 9.39 -13.91 -2.18
C HIS A 27 8.10 -13.14 -1.90
N VAL A 28 6.94 -13.81 -1.90
CA VAL A 28 5.68 -13.18 -1.50
C VAL A 28 5.72 -12.76 -0.04
N ARG A 29 6.05 -13.69 0.88
CA ARG A 29 6.11 -13.44 2.32
C ARG A 29 7.09 -12.33 2.68
N TRP A 30 8.34 -12.46 2.24
CA TRP A 30 9.42 -11.56 2.64
C TRP A 30 9.47 -10.28 1.81
N ASN A 31 9.49 -10.36 0.48
CA ASN A 31 9.67 -9.18 -0.36
C ASN A 31 8.36 -8.40 -0.55
N LYS A 32 7.23 -9.10 -0.69
CA LYS A 32 5.94 -8.48 -1.05
C LYS A 32 5.04 -8.16 0.14
N VAL A 33 5.04 -8.97 1.21
CA VAL A 33 4.25 -8.67 2.42
C VAL A 33 5.15 -8.15 3.54
N GLY A 34 6.41 -8.57 3.61
CA GLY A 34 7.36 -8.10 4.62
C GLY A 34 7.19 -8.77 5.98
N LEU A 35 6.72 -10.02 6.02
CA LEU A 35 6.57 -10.77 7.27
C LEU A 35 7.78 -11.66 7.51
N ASN A 36 8.24 -11.72 8.76
CA ASN A 36 9.13 -12.79 9.22
C ASN A 36 8.37 -14.13 9.31
N GLN A 37 9.05 -15.23 9.64
CA GLN A 37 8.42 -16.55 9.64
C GLN A 37 7.40 -16.70 10.76
N GLU A 38 7.73 -16.22 11.97
CA GLU A 38 6.82 -16.21 13.13
C GLU A 38 5.51 -15.51 12.84
N ARG A 39 5.56 -14.29 12.26
CA ARG A 39 4.36 -13.52 11.95
C ARG A 39 3.58 -14.14 10.79
N ALA A 40 4.26 -14.73 9.82
CA ALA A 40 3.58 -15.46 8.74
C ALA A 40 2.87 -16.71 9.27
N ALA A 41 3.48 -17.43 10.20
CA ALA A 41 2.90 -18.58 10.88
C ALA A 41 1.62 -18.19 11.63
N GLU A 42 1.66 -17.09 12.38
CA GLU A 42 0.49 -16.53 13.06
C GLU A 42 -0.62 -16.12 12.08
N VAL A 43 -0.29 -15.40 11.00
CA VAL A 43 -1.27 -14.95 9.99
C VAL A 43 -1.92 -16.13 9.26
N LEU A 44 -1.16 -17.20 9.01
CA LEU A 44 -1.62 -18.37 8.27
C LEU A 44 -2.19 -19.47 9.17
N GLY A 45 -2.09 -19.33 10.49
CA GLY A 45 -2.58 -20.32 11.46
C GLY A 45 -1.80 -21.64 11.42
N VAL A 46 -0.50 -21.59 11.17
CA VAL A 46 0.40 -22.76 11.08
C VAL A 46 1.62 -22.59 11.98
N ASP A 47 2.45 -23.62 12.10
CA ASP A 47 3.74 -23.55 12.79
C ASP A 47 4.84 -22.91 11.91
N VAL A 48 5.95 -22.52 12.55
CA VAL A 48 7.10 -21.90 11.88
C VAL A 48 7.78 -22.89 10.93
N ASP A 49 7.88 -24.17 11.31
CA ASP A 49 8.51 -25.22 10.49
C ASP A 49 7.80 -25.41 9.15
N THR A 50 6.48 -25.26 9.13
CA THR A 50 5.66 -25.28 7.91
C THR A 50 5.97 -24.10 7.01
N ILE A 51 6.21 -22.91 7.59
CA ILE A 51 6.65 -21.73 6.84
C ILE A 51 8.06 -21.95 6.27
N GLU A 52 8.98 -22.54 7.02
CA GLU A 52 10.32 -22.87 6.54
C GLU A 52 10.29 -23.84 5.36
N ARG A 53 9.42 -24.86 5.44
CA ARG A 53 9.18 -25.81 4.35
C ARG A 53 8.58 -25.10 3.14
N TRP A 54 7.55 -24.27 3.31
CA TRP A 54 6.95 -23.52 2.20
C TRP A 54 7.89 -22.47 1.60
N ASP A 55 8.84 -21.92 2.36
CA ASP A 55 9.89 -21.05 1.81
C ASP A 55 10.81 -21.78 0.81
N GLN A 56 10.91 -23.11 0.91
CA GLN A 56 11.72 -23.96 0.03
C GLN A 56 10.90 -24.61 -1.08
N GLU A 57 9.71 -25.11 -0.76
CA GLU A 57 8.87 -25.92 -1.66
C GLU A 57 7.78 -25.10 -2.37
N GLY A 58 7.36 -23.98 -1.76
CA GLY A 58 6.25 -23.15 -2.22
C GLY A 58 4.90 -23.62 -1.70
N ASN A 59 3.93 -22.69 -1.69
CA ASN A 59 2.53 -22.99 -1.41
C ASN A 59 1.65 -21.87 -1.98
N GLU A 60 0.99 -22.13 -3.12
CA GLU A 60 0.20 -21.12 -3.81
C GLU A 60 -1.00 -20.62 -3.01
N LEU A 61 -1.63 -21.48 -2.20
CA LEU A 61 -2.81 -21.11 -1.43
C LEU A 61 -2.43 -20.19 -0.25
N ALA A 62 -1.30 -20.49 0.40
CA ALA A 62 -0.72 -19.64 1.43
C ALA A 62 -0.23 -18.29 0.86
N GLU A 63 0.37 -18.30 -0.34
CA GLU A 63 0.71 -17.06 -1.06
C GLU A 63 -0.50 -16.15 -1.26
N ARG A 64 -1.62 -16.70 -1.75
CA ARG A 64 -2.86 -15.94 -1.97
C ARG A 64 -3.41 -15.36 -0.67
N HIS A 65 -3.39 -16.13 0.42
CA HIS A 65 -3.79 -15.66 1.74
C HIS A 65 -2.93 -14.49 2.24
N LEU A 66 -1.60 -14.60 2.11
CA LEU A 66 -0.70 -13.51 2.51
C LEU A 66 -0.94 -12.23 1.69
N LEU A 67 -1.21 -12.37 0.40
CA LEU A 67 -1.53 -11.23 -0.47
C LEU A 67 -2.85 -10.56 -0.10
N LEU A 68 -3.88 -11.37 0.18
CA LEU A 68 -5.18 -10.85 0.63
C LEU A 68 -5.05 -10.12 1.97
N TRP A 69 -4.26 -10.68 2.89
CA TRP A 69 -4.02 -10.07 4.19
C TRP A 69 -3.32 -8.71 4.09
N ASP A 70 -2.38 -8.55 3.16
CA ASP A 70 -1.63 -7.30 2.96
C ASP A 70 -2.43 -6.19 2.28
N GLN A 71 -3.47 -6.49 1.50
CA GLN A 71 -4.15 -5.49 0.67
C GLN A 71 -5.59 -5.27 1.15
N LYS A 72 -5.74 -4.59 2.29
CA LYS A 72 -7.05 -4.29 2.86
C LYS A 72 -7.58 -2.97 2.33
N HIS A 73 -8.66 -3.02 1.57
CA HIS A 73 -9.39 -1.82 1.15
C HIS A 73 -10.18 -1.24 2.31
N VAL A 74 -10.24 0.09 2.42
CA VAL A 74 -10.91 0.78 3.53
C VAL A 74 -12.44 0.61 3.48
N GLY A 75 -13.04 0.50 2.28
CA GLY A 75 -14.44 0.11 2.12
C GLY A 75 -15.48 1.07 2.69
N ILE A 76 -15.10 2.33 2.95
CA ILE A 76 -15.96 3.39 3.48
C ILE A 76 -16.19 4.42 2.38
N GLU A 77 -17.39 5.00 2.33
CA GLU A 77 -17.73 6.09 1.40
C GLU A 77 -16.74 7.27 1.53
N GLY A 78 -16.22 7.74 0.39
CA GLY A 78 -15.21 8.79 0.33
C GLY A 78 -13.77 8.31 0.55
N TRP A 79 -13.57 7.00 0.78
CA TRP A 79 -12.27 6.35 0.92
C TRP A 79 -11.98 5.37 -0.22
N GLU A 80 -12.65 5.53 -1.35
CA GLU A 80 -12.47 4.68 -2.53
C GLU A 80 -11.02 4.75 -3.02
N GLY A 81 -10.41 3.57 -3.27
CA GLY A 81 -9.03 3.46 -3.71
C GLY A 81 -7.97 3.59 -2.61
N PHE A 82 -8.37 3.81 -1.35
CA PHE A 82 -7.45 3.68 -0.21
C PHE A 82 -7.23 2.22 0.16
N ILE A 83 -5.95 1.87 0.38
CA ILE A 83 -5.50 0.53 0.73
C ILE A 83 -4.56 0.62 1.92
N PHE A 84 -4.82 -0.19 2.95
CA PHE A 84 -3.86 -0.49 4.00
C PHE A 84 -2.98 -1.65 3.57
N THR A 85 -1.67 -1.39 3.49
CA THR A 85 -0.64 -2.39 3.17
C THR A 85 0.58 -2.18 4.04
N ARG A 86 1.08 -3.26 4.65
CA ARG A 86 2.23 -3.24 5.57
C ARG A 86 2.16 -2.15 6.65
N GLY A 87 0.98 -1.96 7.24
CA GLY A 87 0.73 -0.91 8.26
C GLY A 87 0.75 0.52 7.72
N LYS A 88 0.70 0.72 6.40
CA LYS A 88 0.70 2.02 5.74
C LYS A 88 -0.61 2.21 4.99
N LEU A 89 -1.23 3.37 5.17
CA LEU A 89 -2.33 3.80 4.34
C LEU A 89 -1.77 4.37 3.02
N LYS A 90 -2.29 3.91 1.89
CA LYS A 90 -1.90 4.37 0.55
C LYS A 90 -3.13 4.70 -0.28
N TYR A 91 -2.99 5.69 -1.14
CA TYR A 91 -3.90 5.97 -2.24
C TYR A 91 -3.07 6.13 -3.50
N LYS A 92 -3.29 5.25 -4.49
CA LYS A 92 -2.40 5.11 -5.67
C LYS A 92 -0.93 4.94 -5.25
N SER A 93 -0.02 5.79 -5.74
CA SER A 93 1.40 5.80 -5.39
C SER A 93 1.71 6.56 -4.10
N HIS A 94 0.77 7.34 -3.56
CA HIS A 94 1.01 8.21 -2.42
C HIS A 94 0.81 7.47 -1.10
N ARG A 95 1.72 7.72 -0.15
CA ARG A 95 1.62 7.22 1.23
C ARG A 95 1.00 8.29 2.11
N TRP A 96 -0.12 7.95 2.74
CA TRP A 96 -0.75 8.80 3.73
C TRP A 96 -0.23 8.45 5.12
N THR A 97 0.31 9.45 5.79
CA THR A 97 0.77 9.37 7.18
C THR A 97 -0.25 10.03 8.10
N PRO A 98 -0.25 9.73 9.41
CA PRO A 98 -1.11 10.44 10.37
C PRO A 98 -0.94 11.97 10.27
N ARG A 99 0.30 12.44 10.12
CA ARG A 99 0.61 13.86 9.96
C ARG A 99 0.00 14.46 8.69
N SER A 100 0.08 13.77 7.56
CA SER A 100 -0.51 14.28 6.31
C SER A 100 -2.02 14.27 6.35
N LEU A 101 -2.64 13.29 7.02
CA LEU A 101 -4.09 13.26 7.22
C LEU A 101 -4.56 14.43 8.09
N LEU A 102 -3.87 14.72 9.19
CA LEU A 102 -4.17 15.86 10.05
C LEU A 102 -3.99 17.19 9.31
N LEU A 103 -2.89 17.35 8.57
CA LEU A 103 -2.66 18.55 7.75
C LEU A 103 -3.79 18.74 6.74
N TRP A 104 -4.25 17.66 6.11
CA TRP A 104 -5.31 17.74 5.11
C TRP A 104 -6.66 18.12 5.73
N ARG A 105 -6.97 17.61 6.92
CA ARG A 105 -8.13 18.05 7.71
C ARG A 105 -8.05 19.55 8.02
N ASP A 106 -6.93 20.01 8.56
CA ASP A 106 -6.75 21.41 8.95
C ASP A 106 -6.83 22.34 7.71
N GLN A 107 -6.33 21.89 6.56
CA GLN A 107 -6.47 22.60 5.28
C GLN A 107 -7.92 22.65 4.79
N ALA A 108 -8.68 21.56 4.92
CA ALA A 108 -10.09 21.52 4.55
C ALA A 108 -10.92 22.52 5.39
N GLU A 109 -10.69 22.56 6.70
CA GLU A 109 -11.32 23.55 7.59
C GLU A 109 -10.97 24.99 7.21
N GLN A 110 -9.70 25.24 6.84
CA GLN A 110 -9.27 26.56 6.40
C GLN A 110 -9.91 26.98 5.07
N ILE A 111 -10.04 26.03 4.12
CA ILE A 111 -10.72 26.28 2.84
C ILE A 111 -12.18 26.63 3.08
N GLU A 112 -12.91 25.85 3.89
CA GLU A 112 -14.32 26.11 4.21
C GLU A 112 -14.52 27.50 4.84
N ARG A 113 -13.62 27.89 5.75
CA ARG A 113 -13.62 29.23 6.34
C ARG A 113 -13.40 30.32 5.29
N LEU A 114 -12.42 30.15 4.41
CA LEU A 114 -12.12 31.11 3.34
C LEU A 114 -13.27 31.20 2.33
N GLU A 115 -13.91 30.09 1.98
CA GLU A 115 -15.08 30.06 1.10
C GLU A 115 -16.26 30.82 1.70
N THR A 116 -16.49 30.63 3.01
CA THR A 116 -17.51 31.37 3.76
C THR A 116 -17.22 32.87 3.75
N GLU A 117 -15.96 33.27 3.97
CA GLU A 117 -15.58 34.68 3.95
C GLU A 117 -15.68 35.28 2.54
N ILE A 118 -15.26 34.56 1.49
CA ILE A 118 -15.46 35.00 0.10
C ILE A 118 -16.96 35.18 -0.19
N LYS A 119 -17.80 34.26 0.27
CA LYS A 119 -19.26 34.36 0.09
C LYS A 119 -19.82 35.59 0.81
N ARG A 120 -19.37 35.88 2.04
CA ARG A 120 -19.71 37.10 2.77
C ARG A 120 -19.26 38.35 2.02
N LEU A 121 -18.00 38.40 1.56
CA LEU A 121 -17.43 39.55 0.87
C LEU A 121 -18.10 39.84 -0.48
N LYS A 122 -18.66 38.82 -1.13
CA LYS A 122 -19.47 38.98 -2.35
C LYS A 122 -20.86 39.59 -2.10
N THR A 123 -21.30 39.73 -0.85
CA THR A 123 -22.56 40.43 -0.53
C THR A 123 -22.36 41.94 -0.54
N LEU A 124 -23.45 42.69 -0.79
CA LEU A 124 -23.44 44.15 -0.76
C LEU A 124 -22.98 44.72 0.59
N SER A 125 -23.34 44.07 1.72
CA SER A 125 -22.86 44.48 3.04
C SER A 125 -21.37 44.20 3.22
N GLY A 126 -20.88 43.04 2.77
CA GLY A 126 -19.46 42.69 2.81
C GLY A 126 -18.57 43.63 1.98
N MET A 127 -19.06 44.08 0.81
CA MET A 127 -18.37 45.09 0.00
C MET A 127 -18.35 46.47 0.67
N ALA A 128 -19.44 46.88 1.32
CA ALA A 128 -19.49 48.15 2.05
C ALA A 128 -18.54 48.15 3.27
N GLU A 129 -18.47 47.04 4.01
CA GLU A 129 -17.56 46.86 5.16
C GLU A 129 -16.08 46.91 4.74
N THR A 130 -15.72 46.27 3.62
CA THR A 130 -14.33 46.29 3.12
C THR A 130 -13.92 47.66 2.59
N LEU A 131 -14.82 48.37 1.89
CA LEU A 131 -14.57 49.73 1.43
C LEU A 131 -14.35 50.69 2.60
N THR A 132 -15.22 50.65 3.61
CA THR A 132 -15.09 51.49 4.81
C THR A 132 -13.81 51.19 5.60
N ALA A 133 -13.42 49.92 5.75
CA ALA A 133 -12.15 49.53 6.37
C ALA A 133 -10.93 50.10 5.60
N LYS A 134 -10.95 50.04 4.27
CA LYS A 134 -9.88 50.60 3.41
C LYS A 134 -9.75 52.12 3.57
N PHE A 135 -10.87 52.84 3.65
CA PHE A 135 -10.86 54.29 3.88
C PHE A 135 -10.34 54.67 5.27
N LYS A 136 -10.66 53.87 6.31
CA LYS A 136 -10.16 54.08 7.67
C LYS A 136 -8.65 53.87 7.78
N HIS A 137 -8.10 52.90 7.05
CA HIS A 137 -6.67 52.62 7.07
C HIS A 137 -5.83 53.68 6.32
N ARG A 138 -6.40 54.34 5.30
CA ARG A 138 -5.74 55.39 4.50
C ARG A 138 -5.70 56.78 5.15
N ARG A 139 -6.43 56.97 6.25
CA ARG A 139 -6.47 58.22 7.03
C ARG A 139 -5.52 58.24 8.23
N ARG A 140 -4.79 57.13 8.47
CA ARG A 140 -3.65 57.06 9.39
C ARG A 140 -2.37 57.11 8.57
#